data_AF-A0A820VQ75-F1
#
_entry.id   AF-A0A820VQ75-F1
#
_cell.length_a   1.000
_cell.length_b   1.000
_cell.length_c   1.000
_cell.angle_alpha   90.00
_cell.angle_beta   90.00
_cell.angle_gamma   90.00
#
_symmetry.space_group_name_H-M   'P 1'
#
loop_
_entity.id
_entity.type
_entity.pdbx_description
1 polymer ?
#
loop_
_entity_poly.entity_id
_entity_poly.type
_entity_poly.pdbx_seq_one_letter_code
_entity_poly.pdbx_strand_id
1 'polypeptide(L)'
;MKLSFCQLFLFLFIIINFFQCRNCSDEKHHKKKIYQKLYEATNRTLSSLLSPVCSQVLFNDNNIQSQYISPQGLSGRIIPAGTFPSTILALEYLYGILCPIRNLPPRANVIQAFDLVRIAYDEKYLITQFEFIAYLSSNKRLTFFASTAFDKNYKLCGYDGQIRNLGLTLDPSTDAERQAIINIICTVQQIYCNGTLKQYSSVNDCEQYLMTQIPYGSFDRGDQGNVICRAIHTNFVPLLPSVHCPHVGPTGGGACTDKTIDFYYNQINFLGCAHKQ
;
A
#
# COMPACT_ATOMS: atom_id res chain seq x y z
N MET A 1 18.32 50.80 47.29
CA MET A 1 19.10 50.75 46.04
C MET A 1 18.14 51.00 44.88
N LYS A 2 18.14 52.21 44.27
CA LYS A 2 17.23 52.53 43.15
C LYS A 2 17.92 52.10 41.85
N LEU A 3 17.43 51.03 41.22
CA LEU A 3 17.84 50.66 39.86
C LEU A 3 17.45 51.79 38.90
N SER A 4 18.35 52.18 38.00
CA SER A 4 18.04 53.18 36.99
C SER A 4 17.02 52.62 35.99
N PHE A 5 16.24 53.50 35.35
CA PHE A 5 15.25 53.12 34.33
C PHE A 5 15.86 52.23 33.22
N CYS A 6 17.13 52.47 32.89
CA CYS A 6 17.88 51.69 31.89
C CYS A 6 18.21 50.26 32.39
N GLN A 7 18.51 50.09 33.68
CA GLN A 7 18.73 48.77 34.29
C GLN A 7 17.43 47.95 34.39
N LEU A 8 16.29 48.62 34.60
CA LEU A 8 14.97 47.97 34.60
C LEU A 8 14.61 47.45 33.20
N PHE A 9 14.90 48.23 32.15
CA PHE A 9 14.66 47.84 30.76
C PHE A 9 15.54 46.67 30.32
N LEU A 10 16.82 46.66 30.70
CA LEU A 10 17.73 45.55 30.41
C LEU A 10 17.29 44.26 31.10
N PHE A 11 16.84 44.34 32.35
CA PHE A 11 16.29 43.19 33.09
C PHE A 11 15.01 42.67 32.45
N LEU A 12 14.10 43.55 32.01
CA LEU A 12 12.88 43.15 31.31
C LEU A 12 13.20 42.47 29.98
N PHE A 13 14.16 42.99 29.22
CA PHE A 13 14.59 42.41 27.95
C PHE A 13 15.22 41.02 28.13
N ILE A 14 16.05 40.83 29.16
CA ILE A 14 16.66 39.54 29.48
C ILE A 14 15.59 38.54 29.93
N ILE A 15 14.61 38.95 30.75
CA ILE A 15 13.50 38.09 31.18
C ILE A 15 12.62 37.68 29.99
N ILE A 16 12.25 38.62 29.11
CA ILE A 16 11.43 38.32 27.93
C ILE A 16 12.16 37.34 26.99
N ASN A 17 13.47 37.52 26.76
CA ASN A 17 14.27 36.59 25.96
C ASN A 17 14.42 35.21 26.64
N PHE A 18 14.55 35.15 27.97
CA PHE A 18 14.58 33.89 28.73
C PHE A 18 13.25 33.13 28.65
N PHE A 19 12.11 33.83 28.73
CA PHE A 19 10.78 33.21 28.59
C PHE A 19 10.50 32.75 27.15
N GLN A 20 10.94 33.51 26.13
CA GLN A 20 10.87 33.06 24.73
C GLN A 20 11.73 31.81 24.47
N CYS A 21 12.88 31.69 25.12
CA CYS A 21 13.79 30.55 24.90
C CYS A 21 13.32 29.25 25.60
N ARG A 22 12.62 29.32 26.74
CA ARG A 22 11.98 28.13 27.37
C ARG A 22 10.95 27.47 26.45
N ASN A 23 10.08 28.26 25.83
CA ASN A 23 9.07 27.76 24.90
C ASN A 23 9.70 27.09 23.67
N CYS A 24 10.86 27.57 23.19
CA CYS A 24 11.58 26.92 22.09
C CYS A 24 12.14 25.54 22.46
N SER A 25 12.54 25.32 23.71
CA SER A 25 13.02 24.01 24.18
C SER A 25 11.87 23.00 24.26
N ASP A 26 10.72 23.44 24.78
CA ASP A 26 9.53 22.59 24.91
C ASP A 26 8.95 22.22 23.54
N GLU A 27 8.89 23.17 22.61
CA GLU A 27 8.44 22.92 21.23
C GLU A 27 9.38 21.93 20.51
N LYS A 28 10.70 22.12 20.60
CA LYS A 28 11.69 21.19 20.02
C LYS A 28 11.58 19.79 20.62
N HIS A 29 11.37 19.69 21.94
CA HIS A 29 11.22 18.41 22.62
C HIS A 29 9.91 17.71 22.22
N HIS A 30 8.83 18.47 22.09
CA HIS A 30 7.54 17.98 21.62
C HIS A 30 7.62 17.43 20.19
N LYS A 31 8.18 18.21 19.25
CA LYS A 31 8.38 17.79 17.85
C LYS A 31 9.23 16.52 17.74
N LYS A 32 10.33 16.45 18.49
CA LYS A 32 11.18 15.25 18.54
C LYS A 32 10.40 14.00 18.95
N LYS A 33 9.51 14.10 19.94
CA LYS A 33 8.67 12.99 20.41
C LYS A 33 7.67 12.54 19.34
N ILE A 34 7.07 13.48 18.61
CA ILE A 34 6.16 13.17 17.51
C ILE A 34 6.89 12.43 16.39
N TYR A 35 8.05 12.94 15.97
CA TYR A 35 8.85 12.31 14.92
C TYR A 35 9.29 10.90 15.29
N GLN A 36 9.68 10.68 16.55
CA GLN A 36 10.00 9.34 17.02
C GLN A 36 8.77 8.40 16.93
N LYS A 37 7.59 8.84 17.35
CA LYS A 37 6.37 8.03 17.24
C LYS A 37 5.96 7.77 15.79
N LEU A 38 6.12 8.75 14.89
CA LEU A 38 5.88 8.56 13.47
C LEU A 38 6.87 7.55 12.87
N TYR A 39 8.15 7.64 13.22
CA TYR A 39 9.16 6.66 12.81
C TYR A 39 8.80 5.24 13.28
N GLU A 40 8.40 5.08 14.55
CA GLU A 40 7.93 3.81 15.10
C GLU A 40 6.67 3.29 14.39
N ALA A 41 5.75 4.19 14.03
CA ALA A 41 4.53 3.85 13.28
C ALA A 41 4.83 3.40 11.85
N THR A 42 5.73 4.10 11.15
CA THR A 42 6.19 3.73 9.81
C THR A 42 6.90 2.38 9.84
N ASN A 43 7.82 2.16 10.78
CA ASN A 43 8.47 0.86 10.93
C ASN A 43 7.50 -0.25 11.28
N ARG A 44 6.54 -0.02 12.19
CA ARG A 44 5.48 -0.99 12.48
C ARG A 44 4.67 -1.33 11.23
N THR A 45 4.37 -0.34 10.39
CA THR A 45 3.68 -0.53 9.12
C THR A 45 4.52 -1.38 8.16
N LEU A 46 5.80 -1.06 7.98
CA LEU A 46 6.69 -1.83 7.11
C LEU A 46 6.91 -3.25 7.62
N SER A 47 7.13 -3.44 8.93
CA SER A 47 7.22 -4.77 9.55
C SER A 47 5.95 -5.58 9.40
N SER A 48 4.78 -4.93 9.33
CA SER A 48 3.52 -5.62 9.05
C SER A 48 3.46 -6.22 7.65
N LEU A 49 4.30 -5.78 6.70
CA LEU A 49 4.38 -6.35 5.34
C LEU A 49 5.22 -7.63 5.28
N LEU A 50 5.94 -7.98 6.36
CA LEU A 50 6.77 -9.18 6.41
C LEU A 50 5.95 -10.43 6.76
N SER A 51 6.30 -11.55 6.14
CA SER A 51 5.75 -12.85 6.53
C SER A 51 6.25 -13.27 7.94
N PRO A 52 5.42 -13.86 8.81
CA PRO A 52 4.01 -14.23 8.61
C PRO A 52 3.00 -13.13 9.02
N VAL A 53 3.46 -12.01 9.60
CA VAL A 53 2.61 -10.94 10.15
C VAL A 53 1.62 -10.43 9.12
N CYS A 54 2.08 -10.28 7.89
CA CYS A 54 1.31 -9.69 6.82
C CYS A 54 0.06 -10.52 6.45
N SER A 55 0.16 -11.86 6.47
CA SER A 55 -1.00 -12.76 6.34
C SER A 55 -1.91 -12.67 7.56
N GLN A 56 -1.35 -12.57 8.77
CA GLN A 56 -2.15 -12.45 10.00
C GLN A 56 -2.98 -11.16 10.01
N VAL A 57 -2.42 -10.05 9.53
CA VAL A 57 -3.15 -8.78 9.38
C VAL A 57 -4.25 -8.91 8.33
N LEU A 58 -3.95 -9.50 7.17
CA LEU A 58 -4.92 -9.68 6.08
C LEU A 58 -6.13 -10.52 6.51
N PHE A 59 -5.90 -11.62 7.23
CA PHE A 59 -6.96 -12.52 7.72
C PHE A 59 -7.49 -12.15 9.11
N ASN A 60 -6.99 -11.05 9.70
CA ASN A 60 -7.28 -10.62 11.06
C ASN A 60 -7.15 -11.74 12.12
N ASP A 61 -6.09 -12.55 12.01
CA ASP A 61 -5.82 -13.63 12.95
C ASP A 61 -5.63 -13.08 14.36
N ASN A 62 -6.28 -13.69 15.35
CA ASN A 62 -6.18 -13.28 16.76
C ASN A 62 -6.45 -11.77 16.98
N ASN A 63 -7.28 -11.15 16.13
CA ASN A 63 -7.57 -9.71 16.15
C ASN A 63 -6.34 -8.80 15.93
N ILE A 64 -5.28 -9.32 15.30
CA ILE A 64 -4.02 -8.60 15.14
C ILE A 64 -4.17 -7.35 14.26
N GLN A 65 -5.15 -7.31 13.35
CA GLN A 65 -5.36 -6.18 12.44
C GLN A 65 -5.55 -4.88 13.22
N SER A 66 -6.23 -4.94 14.38
CA SER A 66 -6.46 -3.79 15.25
C SER A 66 -5.19 -3.18 15.82
N GLN A 67 -4.05 -3.88 15.80
CA GLN A 67 -2.76 -3.36 16.25
C GLN A 67 -2.11 -2.43 15.21
N TYR A 68 -2.44 -2.62 13.93
CA TYR A 68 -1.83 -1.92 12.81
C TYR A 68 -2.77 -0.90 12.17
N ILE A 69 -4.05 -1.25 12.06
CA ILE A 69 -5.04 -0.54 11.25
C ILE A 69 -5.97 0.26 12.13
N SER A 70 -6.25 1.50 11.72
CA SER A 70 -7.16 2.38 12.44
C SER A 70 -8.59 1.87 12.42
N PRO A 71 -9.35 2.00 13.53
CA PRO A 71 -10.78 1.71 13.54
C PRO A 71 -11.60 2.69 12.67
N GLN A 72 -11.00 3.80 12.22
CA GLN A 72 -11.64 4.75 11.29
C GLN A 72 -11.71 4.21 9.86
N GLY A 73 -11.06 3.08 9.59
CA GLY A 73 -10.94 2.48 8.27
C GLY A 73 -9.57 2.68 7.64
N LEU A 74 -9.40 2.07 6.47
CA LEU A 74 -8.22 2.17 5.63
C LEU A 74 -8.64 2.46 4.20
N SER A 75 -7.96 3.40 3.55
CA SER A 75 -8.05 3.58 2.10
C SER A 75 -6.66 3.77 1.53
N GLY A 76 -6.47 3.48 0.25
CA GLY A 76 -5.19 3.81 -0.34
C GLY A 76 -5.08 3.60 -1.83
N ARG A 77 -3.89 3.86 -2.35
CA ARG A 77 -3.51 3.67 -3.75
C ARG A 77 -2.09 3.13 -3.81
N ILE A 78 -1.86 2.20 -4.72
CA ILE A 78 -0.53 1.74 -5.09
C ILE A 78 -0.47 1.85 -6.61
N ILE A 79 0.38 2.73 -7.13
CA ILE A 79 0.67 2.78 -8.56
C ILE A 79 1.75 1.74 -8.86
N PRO A 80 1.56 0.88 -9.87
CA PRO A 80 0.49 0.86 -10.88
C PRO A 80 -0.64 -0.17 -10.61
N ALA A 81 -0.85 -0.61 -9.37
CA ALA A 81 -1.82 -1.64 -9.02
C ALA A 81 -3.28 -1.15 -8.93
N GLY A 82 -3.51 0.12 -8.56
CA GLY A 82 -4.84 0.73 -8.54
C GLY A 82 -5.15 1.53 -7.27
N THR A 83 -6.46 1.81 -7.10
CA THR A 83 -7.04 2.62 -6.03
C THR A 83 -8.06 1.82 -5.23
N PHE A 84 -8.01 1.95 -3.90
CA PHE A 84 -8.71 1.10 -2.94
C PHE A 84 -9.45 1.97 -1.90
N PRO A 85 -10.72 2.33 -2.16
CA PRO A 85 -11.45 3.28 -1.33
C PRO A 85 -11.98 2.68 -0.02
N SER A 86 -12.01 1.35 0.10
CA SER A 86 -12.52 0.65 1.28
C SER A 86 -11.43 -0.09 2.02
N THR A 87 -11.65 -0.33 3.32
CA THR A 87 -10.72 -1.04 4.19
C THR A 87 -10.37 -2.42 3.65
N ILE A 88 -11.36 -3.18 3.17
CA ILE A 88 -11.15 -4.54 2.67
C ILE A 88 -10.22 -4.52 1.44
N LEU A 89 -10.55 -3.68 0.44
CA LEU A 89 -9.74 -3.57 -0.78
C LEU A 89 -8.33 -3.05 -0.46
N ALA A 90 -8.20 -2.09 0.45
CA ALA A 90 -6.92 -1.53 0.81
C ALA A 90 -6.02 -2.58 1.51
N LEU A 91 -6.60 -3.43 2.36
CA LEU A 91 -5.86 -4.53 2.99
C LEU A 91 -5.46 -5.60 1.98
N GLU A 92 -6.37 -5.99 1.09
CA GLU A 92 -6.10 -6.98 0.04
C GLU A 92 -4.93 -6.54 -0.84
N TYR A 93 -4.84 -5.27 -1.20
CA TYR A 93 -3.76 -4.81 -2.07
C TYR A 93 -2.47 -4.48 -1.32
N LEU A 94 -2.56 -3.95 -0.11
CA LEU A 94 -1.38 -3.68 0.71
C LEU A 94 -0.70 -4.98 1.15
N TYR A 95 -1.48 -5.97 1.57
CA TYR A 95 -0.97 -7.24 2.11
C TYR A 95 -1.08 -8.37 1.11
N GLY A 96 -2.24 -8.57 0.49
CA GLY A 96 -2.50 -9.74 -0.35
C GLY A 96 -1.73 -9.81 -1.67
N ILE A 97 -1.06 -8.75 -2.15
CA ILE A 97 -0.07 -8.87 -3.25
C ILE A 97 1.22 -9.52 -2.74
N LEU A 98 1.67 -9.12 -1.56
CA LEU A 98 3.02 -9.35 -1.05
C LEU A 98 3.10 -10.50 -0.04
N CYS A 99 1.95 -10.98 0.45
CA CYS A 99 1.84 -12.01 1.46
C CYS A 99 1.53 -13.39 0.87
N PRO A 100 1.97 -14.46 1.56
CA PRO A 100 1.38 -15.78 1.38
C PRO A 100 -0.12 -15.73 1.64
N ILE A 101 -0.90 -16.25 0.70
CA ILE A 101 -2.33 -16.48 0.89
C ILE A 101 -2.52 -17.93 1.36
N ARG A 102 -3.34 -18.12 2.38
CA ARG A 102 -3.64 -19.45 2.93
C ARG A 102 -4.17 -20.37 1.84
N ASN A 103 -3.73 -21.62 1.87
CA ASN A 103 -4.15 -22.67 0.93
C ASN A 103 -3.77 -22.39 -0.54
N LEU A 104 -2.92 -21.40 -0.81
CA LEU A 104 -2.27 -21.22 -2.10
C LEU A 104 -0.79 -21.62 -2.01
N PRO A 105 -0.20 -22.11 -3.12
CA PRO A 105 1.24 -22.37 -3.18
C PRO A 105 2.05 -21.14 -2.76
N PRO A 106 3.22 -21.33 -2.11
CA PRO A 106 4.12 -20.23 -1.78
C PRO A 106 4.47 -19.41 -3.02
N ARG A 107 4.43 -18.09 -2.88
CA ARG A 107 4.77 -17.17 -3.96
C ARG A 107 6.28 -16.93 -3.97
N ALA A 108 6.84 -16.79 -5.17
CA ALA A 108 8.25 -16.42 -5.34
C ALA A 108 8.55 -14.97 -4.89
N ASN A 109 7.53 -14.13 -4.68
CA ASN A 109 7.68 -12.69 -4.47
C ASN A 109 7.21 -12.21 -3.09
N VAL A 110 7.41 -13.03 -2.05
CA VAL A 110 7.12 -12.65 -0.66
C VAL A 110 8.22 -11.72 -0.14
N ILE A 111 7.85 -10.64 0.54
CA ILE A 111 8.83 -9.75 1.18
C ILE A 111 9.43 -10.45 2.41
N GLN A 112 10.76 -10.55 2.42
CA GLN A 112 11.54 -11.15 3.51
C GLN A 112 12.22 -10.10 4.39
N ALA A 113 12.59 -8.97 3.82
CA ALA A 113 13.23 -7.86 4.53
C ALA A 113 12.96 -6.54 3.80
N PHE A 114 13.21 -5.43 4.49
CA PHE A 114 13.23 -4.11 3.87
C PHE A 114 14.35 -3.24 4.45
N ASP A 115 14.83 -2.30 3.65
CA ASP A 115 15.65 -1.19 4.10
C ASP A 115 14.88 0.12 3.92
N LEU A 116 14.70 0.87 5.00
CA LEU A 116 14.17 2.23 4.95
C LEU A 116 15.29 3.18 4.51
N VAL A 117 15.17 3.72 3.29
CA VAL A 117 16.22 4.56 2.67
C VAL A 117 16.12 5.99 3.17
N ARG A 118 14.92 6.54 3.21
CA ARG A 118 14.65 7.91 3.66
C ARG A 118 13.23 8.05 4.15
N ILE A 119 13.03 9.00 5.07
CA ILE A 119 11.73 9.33 5.65
C ILE A 119 11.66 10.83 5.92
N ALA A 120 10.51 11.41 5.64
CA ALA A 120 10.12 12.77 5.97
C ALA A 120 8.77 12.74 6.69
N TYR A 121 8.55 13.75 7.53
CA TYR A 121 7.38 13.86 8.40
C TYR A 121 6.63 15.15 8.11
N ASP A 122 5.31 15.12 8.18
CA ASP A 122 4.50 16.33 8.23
C ASP A 122 4.33 16.76 9.69
N GLU A 123 4.59 18.04 9.99
CA GLU A 123 4.47 18.59 11.35
C GLU A 123 3.00 18.81 11.77
N LYS A 124 2.13 19.07 10.81
CA LYS A 124 0.73 19.45 11.03
C LYS A 124 -0.19 18.24 11.07
N TYR A 125 0.14 17.20 10.31
CA TYR A 125 -0.62 15.96 10.23
C TYR A 125 0.26 14.78 10.57
N LEU A 126 -0.30 13.73 11.18
CA LEU A 126 0.43 12.48 11.38
C LEU A 126 0.59 11.73 10.05
N ILE A 127 1.51 12.21 9.22
CA ILE A 127 1.83 11.68 7.90
C ILE A 127 3.33 11.42 7.82
N THR A 128 3.71 10.33 7.17
CA THR A 128 5.10 10.09 6.77
C THR A 128 5.21 9.86 5.27
N GLN A 129 6.24 10.43 4.66
CA GLN A 129 6.64 10.17 3.28
C GLN A 129 7.98 9.44 3.32
N PHE A 130 8.11 8.30 2.66
CA PHE A 130 9.32 7.50 2.75
C PHE A 130 9.60 6.71 1.47
N GLU A 131 10.86 6.32 1.35
CA GLU A 131 11.32 5.36 0.35
C GLU A 131 11.90 4.15 1.06
N PHE A 132 11.55 2.96 0.58
CA PHE A 132 12.15 1.72 1.08
C PHE A 132 12.42 0.74 -0.06
N ILE A 133 13.40 -0.13 0.17
CA ILE A 133 13.74 -1.25 -0.70
C ILE A 133 13.22 -2.53 -0.05
N ALA A 134 12.36 -3.27 -0.73
CA ALA A 134 11.89 -4.58 -0.30
C ALA A 134 12.72 -5.68 -0.95
N TYR A 135 13.15 -6.65 -0.15
CA TYR A 135 13.87 -7.85 -0.60
C TYR A 135 12.91 -9.01 -0.68
N LEU A 136 12.79 -9.60 -1.87
CA LEU A 136 11.86 -10.69 -2.14
C LEU A 136 12.54 -12.06 -1.99
N SER A 137 11.76 -13.09 -1.69
CA SER A 137 12.21 -14.48 -1.67
C SER A 137 12.81 -14.98 -2.98
N SER A 138 12.54 -14.31 -4.11
CA SER A 138 13.14 -14.57 -5.43
C SER A 138 14.53 -13.96 -5.60
N ASN A 139 15.13 -13.42 -4.54
CA ASN A 139 16.37 -12.60 -4.58
C ASN A 139 16.25 -11.31 -5.42
N LYS A 140 15.03 -10.95 -5.80
CA LYS A 140 14.72 -9.70 -6.49
C LYS A 140 14.45 -8.58 -5.47
N ARG A 141 14.45 -7.33 -5.95
CA ARG A 141 14.25 -6.14 -5.13
C ARG A 141 13.18 -5.23 -5.73
N LEU A 142 12.34 -4.65 -4.89
CA LEU A 142 11.37 -3.64 -5.28
C LEU A 142 11.67 -2.32 -4.56
N THR A 143 11.60 -1.21 -5.28
CA THR A 143 11.74 0.13 -4.72
C THR A 143 10.37 0.78 -4.60
N PHE A 144 10.03 1.21 -3.40
CA PHE A 144 8.76 1.82 -3.06
C PHE A 144 8.93 3.27 -2.65
N PHE A 145 7.98 4.11 -3.06
CA PHE A 145 7.78 5.47 -2.57
C PHE A 145 6.38 5.50 -1.98
N ALA A 146 6.24 5.90 -0.72
CA ALA A 146 4.95 5.88 -0.08
C ALA A 146 4.74 7.09 0.83
N SER A 147 3.50 7.56 0.86
CA SER A 147 2.96 8.42 1.89
C SER A 147 1.98 7.60 2.72
N THR A 148 2.06 7.67 4.04
CA THR A 148 1.11 7.00 4.94
C THR A 148 0.53 8.00 5.92
N ALA A 149 -0.78 7.92 6.14
CA ALA A 149 -1.52 8.69 7.11
C ALA A 149 -1.85 7.83 8.33
N PHE A 150 -1.76 8.44 9.50
CA PHE A 150 -2.02 7.79 10.77
C PHE A 150 -3.10 8.51 11.59
N ASP A 151 -3.85 7.74 12.36
CA ASP A 151 -4.77 8.28 13.34
C ASP A 151 -4.04 8.78 14.60
N LYS A 152 -4.78 9.34 15.57
CA LYS A 152 -4.22 9.86 16.84
C LYS A 152 -3.47 8.83 17.67
N ASN A 153 -3.69 7.54 17.41
CA ASN A 153 -3.02 6.41 18.06
C ASN A 153 -1.88 5.84 17.19
N TYR A 154 -1.49 6.55 16.13
CA TYR A 154 -0.45 6.16 15.18
C TYR A 154 -0.77 4.87 14.40
N LYS A 155 -2.05 4.50 14.27
CA LYS A 155 -2.45 3.36 13.44
C LYS A 155 -2.66 3.79 11.99
N LEU A 156 -2.27 2.94 11.05
CA LEU A 156 -2.38 3.21 9.62
C LEU A 156 -3.85 3.36 9.25
N CYS A 157 -4.19 4.46 8.59
CA CYS A 157 -5.55 4.74 8.16
C CYS A 157 -5.63 5.18 6.69
N GLY A 158 -4.49 5.54 6.09
CA GLY A 158 -4.42 5.79 4.66
C GLY A 158 -3.01 5.59 4.09
N TYR A 159 -2.91 5.26 2.82
CA TYR A 159 -1.64 5.23 2.10
C TYR A 159 -1.77 5.65 0.64
N ASP A 160 -0.70 6.23 0.10
CA ASP A 160 -0.55 6.48 -1.33
C ASP A 160 0.89 6.15 -1.72
N GLY A 161 1.07 5.15 -2.57
CA GLY A 161 2.38 4.63 -2.89
C GLY A 161 2.59 4.33 -4.36
N GLN A 162 3.85 4.16 -4.72
CA GLN A 162 4.31 3.78 -6.05
C GLN A 162 5.40 2.72 -5.92
N ILE A 163 5.31 1.68 -6.75
CA ILE A 163 6.38 0.69 -6.94
C ILE A 163 7.11 1.04 -8.24
N ARG A 164 8.38 1.44 -8.16
CA ARG A 164 9.08 2.02 -9.31
C ARG A 164 9.52 1.03 -10.38
N ASN A 165 9.85 -0.17 -9.97
CA ASN A 165 10.49 -1.18 -10.82
C ASN A 165 9.67 -2.47 -10.87
N LEU A 166 8.33 -2.36 -10.75
CA LEU A 166 7.47 -3.54 -10.66
C LEU A 166 7.52 -4.37 -11.94
N GLY A 167 7.35 -3.75 -13.12
CA GLY A 167 7.52 -4.37 -14.43
C GLY A 167 8.89 -4.99 -14.61
N LEU A 168 9.94 -4.19 -14.44
CA LEU A 168 11.34 -4.65 -14.51
C LEU A 168 11.64 -5.86 -13.61
N THR A 169 10.92 -6.00 -12.50
CA THR A 169 11.15 -7.08 -11.52
C THR A 169 10.28 -8.31 -11.80
N LEU A 170 9.02 -8.12 -12.19
CA LEU A 170 8.02 -9.18 -12.21
C LEU A 170 7.53 -9.57 -13.61
N ASP A 171 7.82 -8.78 -14.64
CA ASP A 171 7.39 -9.11 -15.99
C ASP A 171 8.01 -10.44 -16.46
N PRO A 172 7.21 -11.32 -17.08
CA PRO A 172 7.74 -12.54 -17.68
C PRO A 172 8.65 -12.19 -18.86
N SER A 173 9.78 -12.86 -18.92
CA SER A 173 10.84 -12.67 -19.90
C SER A 173 10.73 -13.59 -21.11
N THR A 174 9.92 -14.66 -21.01
CA THR A 174 9.75 -15.68 -22.05
C THR A 174 8.29 -15.97 -22.34
N ASP A 175 7.99 -16.49 -23.54
CA ASP A 175 6.64 -16.92 -23.91
C ASP A 175 6.12 -18.07 -23.05
N ALA A 176 7.01 -18.95 -22.59
CA ALA A 176 6.65 -20.02 -21.66
C ALA A 176 6.17 -19.47 -20.31
N GLU A 177 6.83 -18.46 -19.76
CA GLU A 177 6.38 -17.77 -18.54
C GLU A 177 5.05 -17.03 -18.76
N ARG A 178 4.88 -16.42 -19.94
CA ARG A 178 3.62 -15.76 -20.32
C ARG A 178 2.45 -16.74 -20.37
N GLN A 179 2.66 -17.88 -21.02
CA GLN A 179 1.66 -18.94 -21.09
C GLN A 179 1.35 -19.51 -19.70
N ALA A 180 2.37 -19.71 -18.85
CA ALA A 180 2.16 -20.20 -17.49
C ALA A 180 1.25 -19.26 -16.67
N ILE A 181 1.41 -17.94 -16.81
CA ILE A 181 0.53 -16.95 -16.16
C ILE A 181 -0.91 -17.09 -16.67
N ILE A 182 -1.12 -17.19 -17.99
CA ILE A 182 -2.45 -17.38 -18.59
C ILE A 182 -3.11 -18.65 -18.06
N ASN A 183 -2.38 -19.76 -18.03
CA ASN A 183 -2.88 -21.05 -17.53
C ASN A 183 -3.31 -20.95 -16.06
N ILE A 184 -2.54 -20.22 -15.24
CA ILE A 184 -2.89 -19.98 -13.82
C ILE A 184 -4.20 -19.20 -13.70
N ILE A 185 -4.36 -18.11 -14.47
CA ILE A 185 -5.59 -17.30 -14.48
C ILE A 185 -6.79 -18.19 -14.78
N CYS A 186 -6.72 -18.95 -15.88
CA CYS A 186 -7.83 -19.77 -16.35
C CYS A 186 -8.14 -20.95 -15.40
N THR A 187 -7.12 -21.55 -14.79
CA THR A 187 -7.28 -22.62 -13.79
C THR A 187 -7.97 -22.10 -12.53
N VAL A 188 -7.52 -20.95 -12.00
CA VAL A 188 -8.13 -20.34 -10.81
C VAL A 188 -9.60 -19.98 -11.08
N GLN A 189 -9.91 -19.44 -12.25
CA GLN A 189 -11.30 -19.17 -12.62
C GLN A 189 -12.16 -20.44 -12.67
N GLN A 190 -11.65 -21.52 -13.25
CA GLN A 190 -12.39 -22.78 -13.31
C GLN A 190 -12.70 -23.35 -11.92
N ILE A 191 -11.81 -23.13 -10.95
CA ILE A 191 -11.98 -23.61 -9.57
C ILE A 191 -12.96 -22.74 -8.79
N TYR A 192 -12.79 -21.41 -8.84
CA TYR A 192 -13.45 -20.49 -7.90
C TYR A 192 -14.58 -19.65 -8.52
N CYS A 193 -14.59 -19.46 -9.84
CA CYS A 193 -15.58 -18.66 -10.55
C CYS A 193 -16.63 -19.57 -11.19
N ASN A 194 -17.53 -20.12 -10.37
CA ASN A 194 -18.59 -21.03 -10.78
C ASN A 194 -19.99 -20.38 -10.67
N GLY A 195 -21.02 -21.07 -11.18
CA GLY A 195 -22.40 -20.57 -11.14
C GLY A 195 -22.54 -19.20 -11.80
N THR A 196 -23.12 -18.24 -11.07
CA THR A 196 -23.28 -16.84 -11.54
C THR A 196 -21.97 -16.07 -11.65
N LEU A 197 -20.88 -16.58 -11.07
CA LEU A 197 -19.55 -15.97 -11.15
C LEU A 197 -18.74 -16.50 -12.34
N LYS A 198 -19.27 -17.46 -13.11
CA LYS A 198 -18.58 -18.03 -14.27
C LYS A 198 -18.28 -16.95 -15.32
N GLN A 199 -17.01 -16.82 -15.70
CA GLN A 199 -16.53 -15.80 -16.66
C GLN A 199 -16.27 -16.34 -18.06
N TYR A 200 -15.89 -17.61 -18.15
CA TYR A 200 -15.56 -18.30 -19.41
C TYR A 200 -16.29 -19.64 -19.44
N SER A 201 -16.64 -20.12 -20.64
CA SER A 201 -17.32 -21.41 -20.83
C SER A 201 -16.44 -22.60 -20.42
N SER A 202 -15.14 -22.51 -20.66
CA SER A 202 -14.12 -23.50 -20.32
C SER A 202 -12.74 -22.86 -20.08
N VAL A 203 -11.78 -23.63 -19.55
CA VAL A 203 -10.37 -23.22 -19.45
C VAL A 203 -9.80 -22.88 -20.83
N ASN A 204 -10.05 -23.70 -21.84
CA ASN A 204 -9.56 -23.45 -23.20
C ASN A 204 -10.10 -22.14 -23.79
N ASP A 205 -11.38 -21.81 -23.55
CA ASP A 205 -11.96 -20.55 -24.02
C ASP A 205 -11.31 -19.34 -23.32
N CYS A 206 -10.99 -19.47 -22.03
CA CYS A 206 -10.24 -18.46 -21.30
C CYS A 206 -8.85 -18.25 -21.89
N GLU A 207 -8.09 -19.33 -22.12
CA GLU A 207 -6.73 -19.24 -22.66
C GLU A 207 -6.74 -18.61 -24.05
N GLN A 208 -7.63 -19.06 -24.95
CA GLN A 208 -7.77 -18.50 -26.29
C GLN A 208 -8.12 -17.01 -26.26
N TYR A 209 -9.04 -16.60 -25.37
CA TYR A 209 -9.41 -15.20 -25.23
C TYR A 209 -8.23 -14.35 -24.74
N LEU A 210 -7.52 -14.78 -23.70
CA LEU A 210 -6.38 -14.05 -23.15
C LEU A 210 -5.17 -14.00 -24.10
N MET A 211 -4.99 -15.02 -24.95
CA MET A 211 -3.92 -15.05 -25.95
C MET A 211 -4.22 -14.18 -27.17
N THR A 212 -5.49 -13.97 -27.53
CA THR A 212 -5.85 -13.37 -28.84
C THR A 212 -6.59 -12.04 -28.74
N GLN A 213 -7.34 -11.78 -27.67
CA GLN A 213 -8.20 -10.60 -27.55
C GLN A 213 -7.68 -9.56 -26.56
N ILE A 214 -6.81 -9.98 -25.63
CA ILE A 214 -6.31 -9.12 -24.56
C ILE A 214 -4.81 -8.88 -24.75
N PRO A 215 -4.35 -7.61 -24.74
CA PRO A 215 -2.93 -7.33 -24.72
C PRO A 215 -2.28 -7.95 -23.48
N TYR A 216 -1.08 -8.52 -23.64
CA TYR A 216 -0.40 -9.16 -22.52
C TYR A 216 -0.09 -8.14 -21.39
N GLY A 217 0.48 -6.99 -21.76
CA GLY A 217 0.78 -5.90 -20.85
C GLY A 217 2.09 -6.09 -20.05
N SER A 218 2.20 -5.29 -18.99
CA SER A 218 3.34 -5.24 -18.06
C SER A 218 2.82 -4.90 -16.67
N PHE A 219 3.53 -5.32 -15.63
CA PHE A 219 3.23 -4.93 -14.25
C PHE A 219 3.34 -3.42 -14.06
N ASP A 220 4.08 -2.67 -14.90
CA ASP A 220 4.11 -1.20 -14.86
C ASP A 220 2.76 -0.57 -15.31
N ARG A 221 1.84 -1.39 -15.81
CA ARG A 221 0.48 -1.04 -16.22
C ARG A 221 -0.53 -2.05 -15.65
N GLY A 222 -0.32 -2.48 -14.40
CA GLY A 222 -1.09 -3.52 -13.70
C GLY A 222 -2.54 -3.16 -13.38
N ASP A 223 -2.99 -1.95 -13.67
CA ASP A 223 -4.35 -1.43 -13.49
C ASP A 223 -5.13 -1.28 -14.81
N GLN A 224 -4.57 -1.74 -15.93
CA GLN A 224 -5.14 -1.58 -17.28
C GLN A 224 -5.88 -2.84 -17.78
N GLY A 225 -6.50 -2.73 -18.97
CA GLY A 225 -7.19 -3.82 -19.66
C GLY A 225 -6.27 -4.87 -20.26
N ASN A 226 -5.37 -5.47 -19.47
CA ASN A 226 -4.38 -6.45 -19.95
C ASN A 226 -4.36 -7.76 -19.14
N VAL A 227 -3.56 -8.73 -19.59
CA VAL A 227 -3.38 -10.03 -18.91
C VAL A 227 -2.73 -9.85 -17.54
N ILE A 228 -1.77 -8.93 -17.40
CA ILE A 228 -1.07 -8.71 -16.12
C ILE A 228 -2.01 -8.19 -15.01
N CYS A 229 -2.93 -7.27 -15.31
CA CYS A 229 -3.96 -6.87 -14.36
C CYS A 229 -4.79 -8.07 -13.90
N ARG A 230 -5.18 -8.95 -14.83
CA ARG A 230 -5.92 -10.18 -14.51
C ARG A 230 -5.07 -11.14 -13.68
N ALA A 231 -3.77 -11.24 -13.93
CA ALA A 231 -2.86 -12.01 -13.10
C ALA A 231 -2.78 -11.47 -11.66
N ILE A 232 -2.75 -10.15 -11.48
CA ILE A 232 -2.82 -9.52 -10.15
C ILE A 232 -4.13 -9.90 -9.47
N HIS A 233 -5.27 -9.73 -10.13
CA HIS A 233 -6.58 -10.01 -9.54
C HIS A 233 -6.85 -11.50 -9.28
N THR A 234 -6.22 -12.39 -10.05
CA THR A 234 -6.28 -13.84 -9.85
C THR A 234 -5.81 -14.23 -8.45
N ASN A 235 -4.88 -13.47 -7.87
CA ASN A 235 -4.41 -13.70 -6.50
C ASN A 235 -5.51 -13.55 -5.44
N PHE A 236 -6.53 -12.74 -5.72
CA PHE A 236 -7.57 -12.42 -4.75
C PHE A 236 -8.87 -13.20 -4.98
N VAL A 237 -9.00 -13.88 -6.12
CA VAL A 237 -10.16 -14.72 -6.42
C VAL A 237 -10.47 -15.71 -5.29
N PRO A 238 -9.52 -16.42 -4.68
CA PRO A 238 -9.81 -17.34 -3.57
C PRO A 238 -10.26 -16.65 -2.27
N LEU A 239 -9.98 -15.36 -2.11
CA LEU A 239 -10.37 -14.58 -0.91
C LEU A 239 -11.81 -14.09 -1.01
N LEU A 240 -12.16 -13.50 -2.16
CA LEU A 240 -13.47 -12.89 -2.40
C LEU A 240 -13.90 -13.06 -3.86
N PRO A 241 -14.34 -14.28 -4.26
CA PRO A 241 -14.68 -14.59 -5.66
C PRO A 241 -15.71 -13.63 -6.26
N SER A 242 -16.71 -13.21 -5.48
CA SER A 242 -17.79 -12.33 -5.96
C SER A 242 -17.29 -10.97 -6.46
N VAL A 243 -16.17 -10.48 -5.92
CA VAL A 243 -15.53 -9.23 -6.34
C VAL A 243 -14.53 -9.47 -7.44
N HIS A 244 -13.67 -10.48 -7.31
CA HIS A 244 -12.52 -10.63 -8.20
C HIS A 244 -12.77 -11.47 -9.45
N CYS A 245 -13.77 -12.36 -9.47
CA CYS A 245 -14.11 -13.13 -10.67
C CYS A 245 -14.44 -12.20 -11.86
N PRO A 246 -15.29 -11.16 -11.73
CA PRO A 246 -15.51 -10.21 -12.82
C PRO A 246 -14.22 -9.55 -13.33
N HIS A 247 -13.26 -9.28 -12.45
CA HIS A 247 -12.01 -8.59 -12.80
C HIS A 247 -11.08 -9.42 -13.69
N VAL A 248 -11.14 -10.75 -13.55
CA VAL A 248 -10.35 -11.69 -14.36
C VAL A 248 -11.09 -12.17 -15.62
N GLY A 249 -12.34 -11.76 -15.81
CA GLY A 249 -13.17 -12.13 -16.96
C GLY A 249 -12.94 -11.26 -18.21
N PRO A 250 -13.73 -11.49 -19.27
CA PRO A 250 -13.64 -10.73 -20.52
C PRO A 250 -13.83 -9.23 -20.34
N THR A 251 -14.83 -8.83 -19.54
CA THR A 251 -15.15 -7.41 -19.30
C THR A 251 -14.14 -6.69 -18.42
N GLY A 252 -13.28 -7.44 -17.71
CA GLY A 252 -12.38 -6.90 -16.70
C GLY A 252 -13.08 -6.33 -15.47
N GLY A 253 -14.41 -6.46 -15.37
CA GLY A 253 -15.24 -6.07 -14.23
C GLY A 253 -15.04 -4.62 -13.76
N GLY A 254 -14.65 -3.72 -14.66
CA GLY A 254 -14.31 -2.32 -14.34
C GLY A 254 -12.95 -2.12 -13.66
N ALA A 255 -12.32 -3.16 -13.12
CA ALA A 255 -10.98 -3.10 -12.56
C ALA A 255 -9.91 -3.19 -13.65
N CYS A 256 -9.89 -4.29 -14.40
CA CYS A 256 -8.96 -4.52 -15.51
C CYS A 256 -9.51 -4.00 -16.84
N THR A 257 -9.66 -2.68 -16.91
CA THR A 257 -10.08 -1.95 -18.10
C THR A 257 -9.12 -0.80 -18.33
N ASP A 258 -8.99 -0.35 -19.58
CA ASP A 258 -8.11 0.77 -19.89
C ASP A 258 -8.57 2.04 -19.16
N LYS A 259 -7.61 2.71 -18.51
CA LYS A 259 -7.84 3.94 -17.76
C LYS A 259 -7.38 5.12 -18.60
N THR A 260 -8.20 6.17 -18.63
CA THR A 260 -7.83 7.45 -19.22
C THR A 260 -6.81 8.17 -18.35
N ILE A 261 -6.17 9.21 -18.88
CA ILE A 261 -5.23 10.02 -18.10
C ILE A 261 -5.93 10.69 -16.89
N ASP A 262 -7.18 11.10 -17.05
CA ASP A 262 -7.99 11.75 -16.00
C ASP A 262 -8.18 10.86 -14.77
N PHE A 263 -8.22 9.54 -14.96
CA PHE A 263 -8.28 8.59 -13.86
C PHE A 263 -7.13 8.79 -12.86
N TYR A 264 -5.93 9.14 -13.34
CA TYR A 264 -4.76 9.35 -12.50
C TYR A 264 -4.72 10.70 -11.77
N TYR A 265 -5.49 11.67 -12.27
CA TYR A 265 -5.66 12.96 -11.59
C TYR A 265 -6.71 12.93 -10.49
N ASN A 266 -7.59 11.92 -10.48
CA ASN A 266 -8.53 11.73 -9.38
C ASN A 266 -7.78 11.39 -8.09
N GLN A 267 -7.84 12.32 -7.13
CA GLN A 267 -7.19 12.16 -5.83
C GLN A 267 -8.01 11.22 -4.95
N ILE A 268 -7.31 10.29 -4.31
CA ILE A 268 -7.87 9.55 -3.19
C ILE A 268 -7.76 10.40 -1.92
N ASN A 269 -8.79 10.41 -1.09
CA ASN A 269 -8.73 11.09 0.20
C ASN A 269 -8.03 10.21 1.26
N PHE A 270 -6.81 9.75 0.99
CA PHE A 270 -6.04 8.93 1.95
C PHE A 270 -5.66 9.72 3.21
N LEU A 271 -5.75 11.05 3.15
CA LEU A 271 -5.51 11.94 4.29
C LEU A 271 -6.77 12.18 5.14
N GLY A 272 -7.95 11.71 4.73
CA GLY A 272 -9.21 12.03 5.39
C GLY A 272 -9.28 11.59 6.86
N CYS A 273 -8.49 10.59 7.22
CA CYS A 273 -8.36 10.06 8.58
C CYS A 273 -7.14 10.59 9.36
N ALA A 274 -6.25 11.34 8.69
CA ALA A 274 -4.99 11.78 9.27
C ALA A 274 -5.25 12.69 10.47
N HIS A 275 -4.68 12.37 11.62
CA HIS A 275 -4.83 13.23 12.79
C HIS A 275 -4.08 14.54 12.58
N LYS A 276 -4.79 15.65 12.74
CA LYS A 276 -4.23 16.99 12.79
C LYS A 276 -3.85 17.33 14.23
N GLN A 277 -2.61 17.77 14.41
CA GLN A 277 -2.07 18.20 15.71
C GLN A 277 -2.59 19.57 16.14
#